data_AF-A0A8J7S6W4-F1
#
_entry.id   AF-A0A8J7S6W4-F1
#
_cell.length_a   1.000
_cell.length_b   1.000
_cell.length_c   1.000
_cell.angle_alpha   90.00
_cell.angle_beta   90.00
_cell.angle_gamma   90.00
#
_symmetry.space_group_name_H-M   'P 1'
#
loop_
_entity.id
_entity.type
_entity.pdbx_description
1 polymer ?
#
loop_
_entity_poly.entity_id
_entity_poly.type
_entity_poly.pdbx_seq_one_letter_code
_entity_poly.pdbx_strand_id
1 'polypeptide(L)'
;MTSAQCQDYTRRAIYGFAGNTPNVAYGVTGRVEDAAVSIGVDGYALNGSMATYGVRGQGIGSSSYGGYFTGGLYVSGGIVEQSDARLKTNIRDLSEEKILSLIMKLQPKRYESLTESQLRSDGYPGTLTAEGEYLGLLAQDVENIFPYLVHEITHLLEDMNDAEETQNGSPDTVTTMGINYIGLIPVLVAGLQEQQEQIEELEARLETLERMMQQ
;
A
#
# COMPACT_ATOMS: atom_id res chain seq x y z
N MET A 1 14.90 13.47 -52.15
CA MET A 1 13.99 13.12 -51.05
C MET A 1 14.51 11.87 -50.38
N THR A 2 15.38 12.03 -49.38
CA THR A 2 15.90 10.92 -48.57
C THR A 2 15.15 10.96 -47.25
N SER A 3 14.19 10.04 -47.09
CA SER A 3 13.49 9.82 -45.84
C SER A 3 14.46 9.19 -44.84
N ALA A 4 14.89 9.96 -43.85
CA ALA A 4 15.57 9.42 -42.68
C ALA A 4 14.59 8.52 -41.94
N GLN A 5 14.80 7.20 -42.01
CA GLN A 5 14.11 6.26 -41.14
C GLN A 5 14.63 6.46 -39.72
N CYS A 6 13.74 6.86 -38.81
CA CYS A 6 14.01 6.92 -37.40
C CYS A 6 14.23 5.48 -36.92
N GLN A 7 15.47 5.14 -36.56
CA GLN A 7 15.82 3.82 -36.03
C GLN A 7 15.52 3.80 -34.53
N ASP A 8 14.43 3.15 -34.13
CA ASP A 8 14.12 2.87 -32.74
C ASP A 8 15.04 1.77 -32.21
N TYR A 9 16.19 2.16 -31.66
CA TYR A 9 17.13 1.23 -31.05
C TYR A 9 16.72 0.87 -29.62
N THR A 10 15.81 -0.10 -29.46
CA THR A 10 15.58 -0.73 -28.15
C THR A 10 16.54 -1.91 -27.98
N ARG A 11 17.34 -1.93 -26.91
CA ARG A 11 18.22 -3.05 -26.54
C ARG A 11 17.73 -3.69 -25.25
N ARG A 12 17.61 -5.02 -25.22
CA ARG A 12 17.20 -5.81 -24.03
C ARG A 12 18.26 -6.87 -23.77
N ALA A 13 18.66 -7.05 -22.51
CA ALA A 13 19.60 -8.10 -22.12
C ALA A 13 18.90 -9.42 -21.77
N ILE A 14 17.77 -9.34 -21.06
CA ILE A 14 16.93 -10.47 -20.69
C ILE A 14 15.48 -10.12 -21.03
N TYR A 15 14.78 -11.04 -21.70
CA TYR A 15 13.35 -10.90 -22.01
C TYR A 15 12.64 -12.22 -21.66
N GLY A 16 11.85 -12.21 -20.60
CA GLY A 16 10.96 -13.30 -20.22
C GLY A 16 9.54 -13.00 -20.68
N PHE A 17 8.87 -13.99 -21.25
CA PHE A 17 7.47 -13.93 -21.63
C PHE A 17 6.81 -15.24 -21.24
N ALA A 18 5.72 -15.15 -20.48
CA ALA A 18 4.84 -16.27 -20.18
C ALA A 18 3.44 -15.90 -20.67
N GLY A 19 2.85 -16.75 -21.51
CA GLY A 19 1.54 -16.51 -22.13
C GLY A 19 0.61 -17.70 -21.99
N ASN A 20 -0.70 -17.42 -22.02
CA ASN A 20 -1.81 -18.39 -22.11
C ASN A 20 -1.71 -19.62 -21.19
N THR A 21 -1.52 -19.41 -19.89
CA THR A 21 -1.85 -20.42 -18.88
C THR A 21 -3.13 -20.02 -18.15
N PRO A 22 -4.02 -20.97 -17.80
CA PRO A 22 -5.24 -20.66 -17.06
C PRO A 22 -4.98 -20.35 -15.56
N ASN A 23 -3.76 -20.63 -15.07
CA ASN A 23 -3.39 -20.54 -13.66
C ASN A 23 -2.33 -19.44 -13.45
N VAL A 24 -1.20 -19.78 -12.82
CA VAL A 24 -0.10 -18.84 -12.57
C VAL A 24 0.91 -18.90 -13.72
N ALA A 25 1.44 -17.74 -14.10
CA ALA A 25 2.49 -17.60 -15.10
C ALA A 25 3.60 -16.71 -14.57
N TYR A 26 4.83 -17.21 -14.60
CA TYR A 26 6.03 -16.45 -14.22
C TYR A 26 6.83 -16.10 -15.47
N GLY A 27 7.01 -14.80 -15.74
CA GLY A 27 7.84 -14.36 -16.87
C GLY A 27 9.33 -14.56 -16.61
N VAL A 28 9.79 -14.25 -15.39
CA VAL A 28 11.17 -14.43 -14.91
C VAL A 28 11.10 -14.78 -13.41
N THR A 29 11.83 -15.80 -12.98
CA THR A 29 12.03 -16.14 -11.56
C THR A 29 13.52 -16.31 -11.26
N GLY A 30 13.94 -15.95 -10.06
CA GLY A 30 15.30 -16.11 -9.56
C GLY A 30 15.27 -16.34 -8.06
N ARG A 31 16.05 -17.30 -7.57
CA ARG A 31 16.18 -17.66 -6.16
C ARG A 31 17.66 -17.75 -5.81
N VAL A 32 18.02 -17.19 -4.66
CA VAL A 32 19.38 -17.24 -4.09
C VAL A 32 19.26 -17.72 -2.65
N GLU A 33 20.14 -18.65 -2.27
CA GLU A 33 20.16 -19.27 -0.95
C GLU A 33 21.61 -19.44 -0.47
N ASP A 34 21.78 -19.64 0.83
CA ASP A 34 23.05 -20.06 1.46
C ASP A 34 24.27 -19.15 1.20
N ALA A 35 24.08 -17.83 1.16
CA ALA A 35 25.15 -16.84 1.08
C ALA A 35 25.17 -15.89 2.30
N ALA A 36 26.36 -15.39 2.66
CA ALA A 36 26.52 -14.41 3.74
C ALA A 36 25.75 -13.10 3.47
N VAL A 37 25.61 -12.72 2.20
CA VAL A 37 24.71 -11.66 1.72
C VAL A 37 24.05 -12.19 0.45
N SER A 38 22.72 -12.24 0.45
CA SER A 38 21.92 -12.73 -0.68
C SER A 38 21.20 -11.56 -1.34
N ILE A 39 21.46 -11.33 -2.63
CA ILE A 39 20.78 -10.29 -3.42
C ILE A 39 20.05 -10.97 -4.56
N GLY A 40 18.72 -11.01 -4.49
CA GLY A 40 17.90 -11.63 -5.54
C GLY A 40 17.87 -10.80 -6.82
N VAL A 41 17.78 -9.47 -6.69
CA VAL A 41 17.82 -8.52 -7.81
C VAL A 41 18.64 -7.30 -7.40
N ASP A 42 19.77 -7.08 -8.07
CA ASP A 42 20.57 -5.85 -7.98
C ASP A 42 20.48 -5.08 -9.30
N GLY A 43 19.85 -3.91 -9.27
CA GLY A 43 19.52 -3.15 -10.47
C GLY A 43 19.93 -1.69 -10.36
N TYR A 44 20.75 -1.22 -11.32
CA TYR A 44 21.10 0.19 -11.48
C TYR A 44 20.81 0.66 -12.90
N ALA A 45 20.27 1.87 -13.01
CA ALA A 45 20.09 2.57 -14.28
C ALA A 45 20.81 3.91 -14.18
N LEU A 46 21.52 4.30 -15.24
CA LEU A 46 22.38 5.49 -15.26
C LEU A 46 22.18 6.27 -16.56
N ASN A 47 22.36 7.59 -16.49
CA ASN A 47 22.49 8.49 -17.66
C ASN A 47 21.30 8.50 -18.64
N GLY A 48 20.06 8.31 -18.17
CA GLY A 48 18.87 8.54 -19.00
C GLY A 48 18.68 10.03 -19.29
N SER A 49 18.68 10.42 -20.57
CA SER A 49 18.63 11.83 -21.01
C SER A 49 17.29 12.53 -20.70
N MET A 50 16.21 11.77 -20.54
CA MET A 50 14.88 12.28 -20.19
C MET A 50 14.45 11.80 -18.79
N ALA A 51 14.63 10.51 -18.52
CA ALA A 51 14.32 9.90 -17.23
C ALA A 51 15.19 8.66 -17.04
N THR A 52 15.48 8.32 -15.79
CA THR A 52 16.20 7.11 -15.40
C THR A 52 15.35 6.35 -14.39
N TYR A 53 15.02 5.09 -14.70
CA TYR A 53 14.26 4.21 -13.81
C TYR A 53 15.13 3.02 -13.43
N GLY A 54 15.46 2.87 -12.14
CA GLY A 54 16.14 1.66 -11.66
C GLY A 54 15.24 0.43 -11.77
N VAL A 55 13.98 0.59 -11.39
CA VAL A 55 12.92 -0.42 -11.55
C VAL A 55 11.64 0.30 -12.00
N ARG A 56 10.98 -0.23 -13.03
CA ARG A 56 9.64 0.23 -13.47
C ARG A 56 8.74 -0.97 -13.63
N GLY A 57 7.87 -1.18 -12.64
CA GLY A 57 6.84 -2.20 -12.69
C GLY A 57 5.46 -1.59 -12.96
N GLN A 58 4.61 -2.35 -13.64
CA GLN A 58 3.24 -1.96 -13.93
C GLN A 58 2.35 -3.21 -13.91
N GLY A 59 1.38 -3.22 -13.01
CA GLY A 59 0.23 -4.12 -13.09
C GLY A 59 -0.89 -3.44 -13.86
N ILE A 60 -1.59 -4.19 -14.71
CA ILE A 60 -2.76 -3.69 -15.44
C ILE A 60 -3.86 -4.74 -15.32
N GLY A 61 -5.01 -4.33 -14.79
CA GLY A 61 -6.18 -5.21 -14.61
C GLY A 61 -6.83 -5.01 -13.24
N SER A 62 -7.70 -5.95 -12.87
CA SER A 62 -8.26 -6.05 -11.52
C SER A 62 -7.20 -6.59 -10.54
N SER A 63 -7.16 -6.05 -9.33
CA SER A 63 -6.24 -6.48 -8.26
C SER A 63 -4.76 -6.52 -8.69
N SER A 64 -4.35 -5.50 -9.45
CA SER A 64 -3.01 -5.44 -10.05
C SER A 64 -2.08 -4.53 -9.27
N TYR A 65 -0.83 -4.96 -9.08
CA TYR A 65 0.19 -4.19 -8.38
C TYR A 65 1.38 -3.90 -9.31
N GLY A 66 1.85 -2.66 -9.33
CA GLY A 66 3.10 -2.29 -10.01
C GLY A 66 4.34 -2.86 -9.33
N GLY A 67 4.25 -3.15 -8.03
CA GLY A 67 5.20 -3.91 -7.24
C GLY A 67 4.48 -4.55 -6.07
N TYR A 68 4.79 -5.81 -5.77
CA TYR A 68 4.24 -6.57 -4.66
C TYR A 68 5.42 -7.04 -3.81
N PHE A 69 5.52 -6.53 -2.59
CA PHE A 69 6.67 -6.73 -1.71
C PHE A 69 6.21 -7.38 -0.40
N THR A 70 6.83 -8.49 -0.02
CA THR A 70 6.66 -9.17 1.28
C THR A 70 7.92 -8.99 2.12
N GLY A 71 7.80 -9.03 3.45
CA GLY A 71 8.94 -8.84 4.36
C GLY A 71 9.36 -7.39 4.60
N GLY A 72 8.53 -6.42 4.20
CA GLY A 72 8.73 -4.98 4.44
C GLY A 72 9.37 -4.23 3.27
N LEU A 73 9.34 -2.90 3.36
CA LEU A 73 9.87 -2.00 2.33
C LEU A 73 10.72 -0.91 2.98
N TYR A 74 12.00 -0.86 2.64
CA TYR A 74 12.89 0.24 3.03
C TYR A 74 13.01 1.24 1.88
N VAL A 75 12.70 2.51 2.14
CA VAL A 75 12.83 3.60 1.16
C VAL A 75 13.60 4.75 1.79
N SER A 76 14.82 5.00 1.32
CA SER A 76 15.66 6.08 1.87
C SER A 76 15.14 7.49 1.53
N GLY A 77 14.46 7.65 0.38
CA GLY A 77 13.96 8.95 -0.11
C GLY A 77 12.47 9.21 0.11
N GLY A 78 11.76 8.31 0.80
CA GLY A 78 10.31 8.38 0.98
C GLY A 78 9.48 7.93 -0.22
N ILE A 79 8.16 7.83 -0.01
CA ILE A 79 7.18 7.47 -1.03
C ILE A 79 6.46 8.74 -1.49
N VAL A 80 6.41 8.96 -2.80
CA VAL A 80 5.73 10.13 -3.39
C VAL A 80 4.46 9.69 -4.09
N GLU A 81 3.33 10.21 -3.62
CA GLU A 81 2.02 9.99 -4.24
C GLU A 81 1.67 11.17 -5.15
N GLN A 82 1.11 10.87 -6.33
CA GLN A 82 0.65 11.89 -7.25
C GLN A 82 -0.58 12.61 -6.67
N SER A 83 -0.51 13.94 -6.51
CA SER A 83 -1.58 14.74 -5.91
C SER A 83 -2.00 15.96 -6.72
N ASP A 84 -1.60 16.04 -8.00
CA ASP A 84 -1.90 17.18 -8.88
C ASP A 84 -3.41 17.40 -9.10
N ALA A 85 -3.88 18.65 -8.94
CA ALA A 85 -5.28 19.00 -9.06
C ALA A 85 -5.88 18.73 -10.46
N ARG A 86 -5.05 18.75 -11.52
CA ARG A 86 -5.49 18.47 -12.90
C ARG A 86 -5.96 17.04 -13.10
N LEU A 87 -5.64 16.15 -12.16
CA LEU A 87 -5.94 14.72 -12.22
C LEU A 87 -7.08 14.34 -11.26
N LYS A 88 -7.78 15.34 -10.74
CA LYS A 88 -8.85 15.18 -9.75
C LYS A 88 -10.11 15.90 -10.23
N THR A 89 -11.25 15.36 -9.80
CA THR A 89 -12.58 15.94 -10.02
C THR A 89 -13.41 15.75 -8.74
N ASN A 90 -14.53 16.45 -8.62
CA ASN A 90 -15.41 16.38 -7.43
C ASN A 90 -14.68 16.65 -6.10
N ILE A 91 -13.75 17.62 -6.09
CA ILE A 91 -13.01 18.02 -4.89
C ILE A 91 -13.99 18.68 -3.90
N ARG A 92 -14.00 18.19 -2.65
CA ARG A 92 -14.83 18.67 -1.54
C ARG A 92 -13.98 18.80 -0.30
N ASP A 93 -14.35 19.71 0.59
CA ASP A 93 -13.66 19.90 1.87
C ASP A 93 -14.08 18.82 2.87
N LEU A 94 -13.11 18.29 3.61
CA LEU A 94 -13.35 17.28 4.64
C LEU A 94 -14.06 17.85 5.88
N SER A 95 -14.04 19.17 6.07
CA SER A 95 -14.69 19.84 7.20
C SER A 95 -16.21 19.62 7.26
N GLU A 96 -16.83 19.25 6.14
CA GLU A 96 -18.27 18.97 6.06
C GLU A 96 -18.67 17.64 6.76
N GLU A 97 -17.72 16.75 7.07
CA GLU A 97 -17.98 15.37 7.51
C GLU A 97 -17.88 15.12 9.03
N LYS A 98 -17.68 16.16 9.85
CA LYS A 98 -17.44 16.04 11.32
C LYS A 98 -16.33 15.03 11.64
N ILE A 99 -15.18 15.22 11.00
CA ILE A 99 -14.05 14.30 10.99
C ILE A 99 -13.55 13.97 12.40
N LEU A 100 -13.55 14.93 13.32
CA LEU A 100 -13.13 14.69 14.70
C LEU A 100 -13.98 13.59 15.34
N SER A 101 -15.30 13.61 15.14
CA SER A 101 -16.20 12.58 15.67
C SER A 101 -15.96 11.19 15.11
N LEU A 102 -15.45 11.09 13.87
CA LEU A 102 -15.11 9.83 13.21
C LEU A 102 -13.77 9.29 13.71
N ILE A 103 -12.74 10.15 13.80
CA ILE A 103 -11.43 9.77 14.35
C ILE A 103 -11.55 9.26 15.77
N MET A 104 -12.41 9.87 16.60
CA MET A 104 -12.63 9.45 17.99
C MET A 104 -13.25 8.03 18.10
N LYS A 105 -13.79 7.48 17.03
CA LYS A 105 -14.26 6.08 16.98
C LYS A 105 -13.13 5.09 16.68
N LEU A 106 -12.01 5.54 16.11
CA LEU A 106 -10.86 4.68 15.85
C LEU A 106 -10.29 4.16 17.18
N GLN A 107 -9.89 2.89 17.19
CA GLN A 107 -9.38 2.22 18.37
C GLN A 107 -7.97 1.69 18.11
N PRO A 108 -6.91 2.47 18.41
CA PRO A 108 -5.54 1.98 18.34
C PRO A 108 -5.37 0.72 19.19
N LYS A 109 -4.77 -0.32 18.61
CA LYS A 109 -4.52 -1.61 19.25
C LYS A 109 -3.02 -1.91 19.29
N ARG A 110 -2.66 -2.73 20.26
CA ARG A 110 -1.39 -3.44 20.34
C ARG A 110 -1.69 -4.91 20.05
N TYR A 111 -0.96 -5.52 19.14
CA TYR A 111 -1.16 -6.92 18.75
C TYR A 111 0.16 -7.56 18.35
N GLU A 112 0.19 -8.88 18.38
CA GLU A 112 1.29 -9.68 17.89
C GLU A 112 0.89 -10.30 16.55
N SER A 113 1.81 -10.30 15.59
CA SER A 113 1.61 -11.04 14.33
C SER A 113 1.68 -12.53 14.57
N LEU A 114 0.89 -13.28 13.81
CA LEU A 114 0.97 -14.74 13.79
C LEU A 114 2.34 -15.18 13.25
N THR A 115 2.82 -16.30 13.78
CA THR A 115 4.01 -16.99 13.26
C THR A 115 3.75 -17.56 11.87
N GLU A 116 4.82 -17.80 11.11
CA GLU A 116 4.74 -18.44 9.78
C GLU A 116 3.95 -19.76 9.82
N SER A 117 4.16 -20.55 10.89
CA SER A 117 3.47 -21.83 11.12
C SER A 117 1.96 -21.66 11.35
N GLN A 118 1.58 -20.65 12.15
CA GLN A 118 0.17 -20.35 12.40
C GLN A 118 -0.53 -19.85 11.13
N LEU A 119 0.10 -18.95 10.37
CA LEU A 119 -0.44 -18.48 9.09
C LEU A 119 -0.70 -19.64 8.13
N ARG A 120 0.26 -20.55 7.96
CA ARG A 120 0.09 -21.73 7.10
C ARG A 120 -1.02 -22.65 7.59
N SER A 121 -1.09 -22.89 8.90
CA SER A 121 -2.16 -23.71 9.52
C SER A 121 -3.56 -23.12 9.27
N ASP A 122 -3.66 -21.79 9.23
CA ASP A 122 -4.91 -21.07 9.02
C ASP A 122 -5.23 -20.82 7.53
N GLY A 123 -4.42 -21.35 6.61
CA GLY A 123 -4.63 -21.24 5.17
C GLY A 123 -4.17 -19.91 4.56
N TYR A 124 -3.17 -19.26 5.15
CA TYR A 124 -2.54 -18.03 4.66
C TYR A 124 -1.08 -18.24 4.24
N PRO A 125 -0.53 -17.40 3.34
CA PRO A 125 0.90 -17.44 3.03
C PRO A 125 1.73 -17.14 4.28
N GLY A 126 2.72 -17.98 4.56
CA GLY A 126 3.62 -17.81 5.71
C GLY A 126 4.46 -16.53 5.65
N THR A 127 4.56 -15.90 4.48
CA THR A 127 5.32 -14.67 4.21
C THR A 127 4.49 -13.39 4.38
N LEU A 128 3.21 -13.52 4.79
CA LEU A 128 2.27 -12.40 4.81
C LEU A 128 2.60 -11.37 5.90
N THR A 129 3.09 -11.83 7.06
CA THR A 129 3.50 -10.94 8.16
C THR A 129 4.88 -11.31 8.66
N ALA A 130 5.61 -10.31 9.16
CA ALA A 130 6.78 -10.55 9.99
C ALA A 130 6.33 -10.77 11.44
N GLU A 131 6.98 -11.69 12.14
CA GLU A 131 6.76 -11.91 13.57
C GLU A 131 7.19 -10.69 14.38
N GLY A 132 6.39 -10.32 15.37
CA GLY A 132 6.67 -9.18 16.23
C GLY A 132 5.42 -8.57 16.83
N GLU A 133 5.66 -7.60 17.71
CA GLU A 133 4.62 -6.79 18.32
C GLU A 133 4.46 -5.48 17.55
N TYR A 134 3.21 -5.14 17.24
CA TYR A 134 2.85 -3.99 16.42
C TYR A 134 1.80 -3.13 17.13
N LEU A 135 1.84 -1.82 16.82
CA LEU A 135 0.80 -0.87 17.15
C LEU A 135 0.11 -0.47 15.86
N GLY A 136 -1.22 -0.49 15.84
CA GLY A 136 -1.97 -0.18 14.63
C GLY A 136 -3.47 -0.16 14.83
N LEU A 137 -4.20 -0.25 13.73
CA LEU A 137 -5.65 -0.34 13.67
C LEU A 137 -6.05 -1.67 13.03
N LEU A 138 -7.22 -2.18 13.38
CA LEU A 138 -7.81 -3.32 12.69
C LEU A 138 -8.52 -2.84 11.44
N ALA A 139 -8.27 -3.48 10.30
CA ALA A 139 -8.82 -3.04 9.02
C ALA A 139 -10.36 -3.04 9.02
N GLN A 140 -10.98 -4.03 9.66
CA GLN A 140 -12.43 -4.15 9.76
C GLN A 140 -13.06 -3.03 10.60
N ASP A 141 -12.38 -2.59 11.68
CA ASP A 141 -12.82 -1.46 12.48
C ASP A 141 -12.73 -0.16 11.67
N VAL A 142 -11.63 0.00 10.90
CA VAL A 142 -11.44 1.16 10.03
C VAL A 142 -12.44 1.16 8.89
N GLU A 143 -12.77 0.02 8.28
CA GLU A 143 -13.71 -0.06 7.16
C GLU A 143 -15.09 0.48 7.53
N ASN A 144 -15.56 0.21 8.75
CA ASN A 144 -16.83 0.71 9.26
C ASN A 144 -16.87 2.25 9.42
N ILE A 145 -15.71 2.91 9.46
CA ILE A 145 -15.58 4.36 9.70
C ILE A 145 -15.09 5.09 8.44
N PHE A 146 -14.02 4.59 7.82
CA PHE A 146 -13.36 5.11 6.63
C PHE A 146 -13.16 3.99 5.59
N PRO A 147 -14.22 3.52 4.91
CA PRO A 147 -14.15 2.38 4.00
C PRO A 147 -13.14 2.59 2.86
N TYR A 148 -12.98 3.84 2.40
CA TYR A 148 -12.06 4.17 1.31
C TYR A 148 -10.56 4.05 1.66
N LEU A 149 -10.24 3.88 2.95
CA LEU A 149 -8.87 3.65 3.42
C LEU A 149 -8.53 2.17 3.57
N VAL A 150 -9.50 1.27 3.31
CA VAL A 150 -9.30 -0.17 3.43
C VAL A 150 -9.35 -0.80 2.05
N HIS A 151 -8.42 -1.71 1.79
CA HIS A 151 -8.30 -2.38 0.52
C HIS A 151 -8.22 -3.88 0.72
N GLU A 152 -9.00 -4.61 -0.07
CA GLU A 152 -8.82 -6.05 -0.21
C GLU A 152 -7.55 -6.35 -1.02
N ILE A 153 -6.77 -7.31 -0.54
CA ILE A 153 -5.50 -7.73 -1.14
C ILE A 153 -5.58 -9.23 -1.36
N THR A 154 -5.44 -9.64 -2.62
CA THR A 154 -5.43 -11.06 -3.00
C THR A 154 -3.99 -11.57 -2.98
N HIS A 155 -3.79 -12.69 -2.29
CA HIS A 155 -2.52 -13.37 -2.14
C HIS A 155 -2.58 -14.74 -2.82
N LEU A 156 -1.51 -15.11 -3.50
CA LEU A 156 -1.30 -16.48 -3.94
C LEU A 156 -0.90 -17.33 -2.73
N LEU A 157 -1.53 -18.48 -2.57
CA LEU A 157 -1.05 -19.49 -1.64
C LEU A 157 0.16 -20.18 -2.29
N GLU A 158 1.30 -20.13 -1.61
CA GLU A 158 2.56 -20.67 -2.12
C GLU A 158 2.54 -22.20 -2.10
N ASP A 159 2.25 -22.84 -3.23
CA ASP A 159 2.73 -24.20 -3.51
C ASP A 159 4.09 -24.10 -4.22
N MET A 160 5.10 -23.56 -3.52
CA MET A 160 6.46 -23.44 -4.06
C MET A 160 7.24 -24.76 -4.03
N ASN A 161 6.68 -25.84 -3.47
CA ASN A 161 7.38 -27.12 -3.31
C ASN A 161 6.80 -28.31 -4.06
N ASP A 162 5.58 -28.28 -4.56
CA ASP A 162 5.05 -29.41 -5.33
C ASP A 162 4.43 -28.90 -6.62
N ALA A 163 5.12 -29.16 -7.73
CA ALA A 163 4.52 -29.23 -9.05
C ALA A 163 3.56 -30.44 -9.15
N GLU A 164 2.77 -30.71 -8.11
CA GLU A 164 1.60 -31.56 -8.23
C GLU A 164 0.47 -30.67 -8.71
N GLU A 165 0.09 -30.92 -9.97
CA GLU A 165 -1.15 -30.49 -10.60
C GLU A 165 -2.22 -30.08 -9.59
N THR A 166 -2.49 -28.77 -9.52
CA THR A 166 -3.75 -28.25 -8.99
C THR A 166 -4.86 -28.96 -9.78
N GLN A 167 -5.42 -30.03 -9.20
CA GLN A 167 -6.43 -30.88 -9.85
C GLN A 167 -7.72 -30.13 -10.19
N ASN A 168 -7.80 -28.85 -9.85
CA ASN A 168 -8.96 -27.99 -10.04
C ASN A 168 -8.62 -26.61 -10.62
N GLY A 169 -7.73 -26.52 -11.61
CA GLY A 169 -7.75 -25.48 -12.66
C GLY A 169 -7.83 -24.00 -12.27
N SER A 170 -7.54 -23.63 -11.03
CA SER A 170 -7.45 -22.25 -10.54
C SER A 170 -6.42 -22.21 -9.42
N PRO A 171 -5.56 -21.18 -9.36
CA PRO A 171 -4.61 -21.03 -8.28
C PRO A 171 -5.36 -20.79 -6.98
N ASP A 172 -4.94 -21.45 -5.91
CA ASP A 172 -5.48 -21.19 -4.59
C ASP A 172 -5.04 -19.79 -4.13
N THR A 173 -6.03 -18.96 -3.84
CA THR A 173 -5.82 -17.59 -3.40
C THR A 173 -6.58 -17.32 -2.12
N VAL A 174 -6.01 -16.48 -1.28
CA VAL A 174 -6.69 -15.95 -0.09
C VAL A 174 -6.72 -14.43 -0.16
N THR A 175 -7.77 -13.83 0.37
CA THR A 175 -7.89 -12.36 0.44
C THR A 175 -7.73 -11.90 1.88
N THR A 176 -7.01 -10.80 2.08
CA THR A 176 -6.95 -10.08 3.36
C THR A 176 -7.26 -8.60 3.17
N MET A 177 -7.33 -7.84 4.27
CA MET A 177 -7.62 -6.41 4.24
C MET A 177 -6.40 -5.63 4.74
N GLY A 178 -5.98 -4.64 3.95
CA GLY A 178 -4.92 -3.70 4.30
C GLY A 178 -5.45 -2.28 4.50
N ILE A 179 -4.74 -1.47 5.28
CA ILE A 179 -5.10 -0.08 5.57
C ILE A 179 -4.11 0.86 4.87
N ASN A 180 -4.64 1.86 4.17
CA ASN A 180 -3.86 3.00 3.70
C ASN A 180 -3.61 3.99 4.85
N TYR A 181 -2.55 3.72 5.63
CA TYR A 181 -2.15 4.60 6.73
C TYR A 181 -1.71 5.99 6.27
N ILE A 182 -1.18 6.16 5.05
CA ILE A 182 -0.83 7.48 4.51
C ILE A 182 -2.09 8.30 4.27
N GLY A 183 -3.16 7.66 3.79
CA GLY A 183 -4.47 8.27 3.59
C GLY A 183 -5.16 8.74 4.89
N LEU A 184 -4.76 8.23 6.07
CA LEU A 184 -5.23 8.76 7.35
C LEU A 184 -4.67 10.15 7.67
N ILE A 185 -3.53 10.55 7.10
CA ILE A 185 -2.89 11.85 7.41
C ILE A 185 -3.83 13.04 7.13
N PRO A 186 -4.43 13.20 5.92
CA PRO A 186 -5.36 14.31 5.68
C PRO A 186 -6.61 14.27 6.58
N VAL A 187 -7.07 13.08 6.96
CA VAL A 187 -8.17 12.91 7.93
C VAL A 187 -7.75 13.48 9.28
N LEU A 188 -6.57 13.11 9.79
CA LEU A 188 -6.03 13.64 11.04
C LEU A 188 -5.83 15.16 11.01
N VAL A 189 -5.36 15.71 9.88
CA VAL A 189 -5.24 17.17 9.69
C VAL A 189 -6.60 17.85 9.82
N ALA A 190 -7.64 17.35 9.15
CA ALA A 190 -8.98 17.90 9.25
C ALA A 190 -9.54 17.80 10.68
N GLY A 191 -9.31 16.67 11.36
CA GLY A 191 -9.71 16.49 12.77
C GLY A 191 -9.01 17.47 13.72
N LEU A 192 -7.72 17.76 13.50
CA LEU A 192 -6.97 18.75 14.29
C LEU A 192 -7.48 20.17 14.04
N GLN A 193 -7.84 20.51 12.80
CA GLN A 193 -8.45 21.81 12.48
C GLN A 193 -9.81 21.97 13.17
N GLU A 194 -10.68 20.95 13.10
CA GLU A 194 -11.97 20.96 13.80
C GLU A 194 -11.79 21.05 15.33
N GLN A 195 -10.79 20.36 15.89
CA GLN A 195 -10.46 20.48 17.31
C GLN A 195 -10.00 21.91 17.67
N GLN A 196 -9.20 22.55 16.83
CA GLN A 196 -8.72 23.91 17.04
C GLN A 196 -9.87 24.93 17.03
N GLU A 197 -10.82 24.79 16.10
CA GLU A 197 -12.02 25.65 16.06
C GLU A 197 -12.85 25.54 17.35
N GLN A 198 -13.00 24.33 17.91
CA GLN A 198 -13.71 24.12 19.17
C GLN A 198 -12.97 24.75 20.36
N ILE A 199 -11.63 24.74 20.37
CA ILE A 199 -10.83 25.38 21.41
C ILE A 199 -11.03 26.90 21.37
N GLU A 200 -10.93 27.51 20.19
CA GLU A 200 -11.13 28.95 20.01
C GLU A 200 -12.54 29.40 20.44
N GLU A 201 -13.57 28.60 20.13
CA GLU A 201 -14.93 28.87 20.59
C GLU A 201 -15.05 28.81 22.12
N LEU A 202 -14.41 27.83 22.76
CA LEU A 202 -14.42 27.69 24.22
C LEU A 202 -13.66 28.84 24.90
N GLU A 203 -12.52 29.27 24.37
CA GLU A 203 -11.75 30.41 24.88
C GLU A 203 -12.56 31.71 24.81
N ALA A 204 -13.23 31.98 23.69
CA ALA A 204 -14.07 33.17 23.55
C ALA A 204 -15.25 33.18 24.55
N ARG A 205 -15.81 32.01 24.87
CA ARG A 205 -16.85 31.86 25.89
C ARG A 205 -16.29 32.11 27.29
N LEU A 206 -15.09 31.61 27.59
CA LEU A 206 -14.41 31.86 28.86
C LEU A 206 -14.13 33.35 29.08
N GLU A 207 -13.56 34.05 28.09
CA GLU A 207 -13.31 35.50 28.17
C GLU A 207 -14.60 36.30 28.41
N THR A 208 -15.70 35.86 27.79
CA THR A 208 -17.01 36.49 27.99
C THR A 208 -17.53 36.27 29.40
N LEU A 209 -17.39 35.05 29.93
CA LEU A 209 -17.80 34.71 31.29
C LEU A 209 -16.97 35.44 32.34
N GLU A 210 -15.65 35.52 32.15
CA GLU A 210 -14.74 36.26 33.03
C GLU A 210 -15.09 37.75 33.09
N ARG A 211 -15.43 38.36 31.93
CA ARG A 211 -15.92 39.75 31.89
C ARG A 211 -17.23 39.95 32.63
N MET A 212 -18.15 38.99 32.59
CA MET A 212 -19.41 39.06 33.33
C MET A 212 -19.21 38.92 34.84
N MET A 213 -18.21 38.15 35.29
CA MET A 213 -17.92 37.98 36.71
C MET A 213 -17.17 39.17 37.35
N GLN A 214 -16.53 40.01 36.54
CA GLN A 214 -15.79 41.20 36.99
C GLN A 214 -16.67 42.46 37.11
N GLN A 215 -17.96 42.37 36.76
CA GLN A 215 -18.96 43.44 36.89
C GLN A 215 -19.85 43.21 38.12
#